data_AF-A0A7V2X927-F1
#
_entry.id   AF-A0A7V2X927-F1
#
_cell.length_a   1.000
_cell.length_b   1.000
_cell.length_c   1.000
_cell.angle_alpha   90.00
_cell.angle_beta   90.00
_cell.angle_gamma   90.00
#
_symmetry.space_group_name_H-M   'P 1'
#
loop_
_entity.id
_entity.type
_entity.pdbx_description
1 polymer ?
#
loop_
_entity_poly.entity_id
_entity_poly.type
_entity_poly.pdbx_seq_one_letter_code
_entity_poly.pdbx_strand_id
1 'polypeptide(L)'
;LPRKFDLGEPRGKGPYATSVQALADLKQGRRRPEVYFCYLANPAYDHPDTTQVAGLLKDEKKIPFLVVADTHLTETGALADLLLPMATYLETWNLESRPAMGLVPFVSLRQPMVPPLGKSQALGDALAGLSKRMGEDLQKVFPYSQAVEFLEKAAARIPGLARAGGLEALKRDGVWSDSAARPEYRSYEKKGFSTPSGKFEIFSPRLQERGYPALPSYLPIPSHQEMKENEFILTVYQPNVMTRRLANAKWLAEILHASPLWINLRTGQNLGLKNGDRVKVTSPAGSLTVPVRLTHGLHPKAAALPEGLGHWALGKVARAKRYKSSDFDTNELWWEQEGNGVHPHTVLLAQVDPSGGGVAWNDTVVTLTKVS
;
A
#
# COMPACT_ATOMS: atom_id res chain seq x y z
N LEU A 1 18.39 29.56 12.38
CA LEU A 1 17.88 29.45 13.76
C LEU A 1 17.23 28.08 13.91
N PRO A 2 17.70 27.19 14.79
CA PRO A 2 17.00 25.93 15.04
C PRO A 2 15.65 26.28 15.68
N ARG A 3 14.55 26.02 14.98
CA ARG A 3 13.20 26.18 15.56
C ARG A 3 13.11 25.18 16.72
N LYS A 4 12.92 25.68 17.95
CA LYS A 4 12.46 24.84 19.06
C LYS A 4 11.04 24.41 18.69
N PHE A 5 10.88 23.15 18.27
CA PHE A 5 9.57 22.54 18.09
C PHE A 5 9.10 22.10 19.49
N ASP A 6 8.11 22.81 20.03
CA ASP A 6 7.35 22.29 21.16
C ASP A 6 6.43 21.18 20.64
N LEU A 7 6.83 19.94 20.86
CA LEU A 7 6.10 18.75 20.40
C LEU A 7 4.86 18.45 21.27
N GLY A 8 4.60 19.25 22.31
CA GLY A 8 3.55 19.00 23.30
C GLY A 8 3.75 17.70 24.08
N GLU A 9 2.81 17.38 24.97
CA GLU A 9 2.79 16.07 25.62
C GLU A 9 2.46 14.97 24.58
N PRO A 10 3.20 13.85 24.55
CA PRO A 10 2.89 12.73 23.68
C PRO A 10 1.51 12.17 24.07
N ARG A 11 0.47 12.56 23.32
CA ARG A 11 -0.87 12.00 23.47
C ARG A 11 -0.83 10.55 23.00
N GLY A 12 -0.69 9.64 23.96
CA GLY A 12 -0.78 8.21 23.75
C GLY A 12 -2.09 7.84 23.06
N LYS A 13 -1.98 7.05 21.99
CA LYS A 13 -3.00 6.67 20.99
C LYS A 13 -3.36 7.78 20.01
N GLY A 14 -2.50 7.96 19.00
CA GLY A 14 -2.95 8.55 17.74
C GLY A 14 -4.11 7.72 17.18
N PRO A 15 -5.14 8.33 16.58
CA PRO A 15 -6.19 7.56 15.92
C PRO A 15 -5.52 6.73 14.83
N TYR A 16 -5.65 5.41 14.89
CA TYR A 16 -5.35 4.52 13.76
C TYR A 16 -6.39 4.80 12.68
N ALA A 17 -6.24 5.94 12.00
CA ALA A 17 -6.99 6.23 10.80
C ALA A 17 -6.33 5.45 9.66
N THR A 18 -7.13 4.78 8.84
CA THR A 18 -6.63 4.30 7.54
C THR A 18 -6.07 5.49 6.76
N SER A 19 -5.14 5.26 5.82
CA SER A 19 -4.62 6.32 4.95
C SER A 19 -5.76 7.09 4.26
N VAL A 20 -6.87 6.40 3.98
CA VAL A 20 -8.09 6.96 3.37
C VAL A 20 -8.84 7.88 4.30
N GLN A 21 -9.04 7.46 5.55
CA GLN A 21 -9.61 8.34 6.57
C GLN A 21 -8.73 9.57 6.81
N ALA A 22 -7.41 9.40 6.84
CA ALA A 22 -6.48 10.52 6.98
C ALA A 22 -6.59 11.51 5.81
N LEU A 23 -6.62 11.03 4.56
CA LEU A 23 -6.77 11.90 3.38
C LEU A 23 -8.17 12.56 3.33
N ALA A 24 -9.23 11.86 3.76
CA ALA A 24 -10.57 12.43 3.88
C ALA A 24 -10.63 13.54 4.93
N ASP A 25 -9.98 13.35 6.09
CA ASP A 25 -9.86 14.38 7.14
C ASP A 25 -9.13 15.63 6.62
N LEU A 26 -8.05 15.46 5.86
CA LEU A 26 -7.29 16.55 5.22
C LEU A 26 -8.15 17.29 4.20
N LYS A 27 -8.82 16.56 3.30
CA LYS A 27 -9.72 17.13 2.29
C LYS A 27 -10.80 17.99 2.95
N GLN A 28 -11.46 17.47 3.98
CA GLN A 28 -12.50 18.17 4.73
C GLN A 28 -11.96 19.27 5.65
N GLY A 29 -10.64 19.39 5.80
CA GLY A 29 -10.00 20.37 6.67
C GLY A 29 -10.17 20.09 8.17
N ARG A 30 -10.58 18.87 8.54
CA ARG A 30 -10.62 18.39 9.93
C ARG A 30 -9.22 18.23 10.51
N ARG A 31 -8.20 18.07 9.66
CA ARG A 31 -6.78 18.12 10.00
C ARG A 31 -6.02 18.96 8.99
N ARG A 32 -4.94 19.59 9.46
CA ARG A 32 -4.02 20.41 8.65
C ARG A 32 -2.59 20.29 9.21
N PRO A 33 -1.84 19.24 8.83
CA PRO A 33 -0.46 19.08 9.27
C PRO A 33 0.42 20.13 8.59
N GLU A 34 1.43 20.63 9.31
CA GLU A 34 2.46 21.49 8.69
C GLU A 34 3.38 20.70 7.76
N VAL A 35 3.58 19.41 8.05
CA VAL A 35 4.39 18.48 7.26
C VAL A 35 3.62 17.19 7.06
N TYR A 36 3.52 16.73 5.82
CA TYR A 36 3.02 15.40 5.47
C TYR A 36 4.19 14.51 5.05
N PHE A 37 4.48 13.47 5.83
CA PHE A 37 5.60 12.56 5.59
C PHE A 37 5.11 11.21 5.04
N CYS A 38 5.47 10.89 3.80
CA CYS A 38 5.23 9.60 3.17
C CYS A 38 6.51 8.76 3.21
N TYR A 39 6.48 7.59 3.84
CA TYR A 39 7.58 6.62 3.79
C TYR A 39 7.12 5.34 3.10
N LEU A 40 7.79 4.98 1.99
CA LEU A 40 7.48 3.81 1.16
C LEU A 40 5.98 3.65 0.89
N ALA A 41 5.30 4.78 0.66
CA ALA A 41 3.88 4.87 0.37
C ALA A 41 3.67 5.72 -0.89
N ASN A 42 2.72 5.32 -1.73
CA ASN A 42 2.42 6.03 -2.97
C ASN A 42 0.94 6.41 -3.07
N PRO A 43 0.36 7.22 -2.15
CA PRO A 43 -1.06 7.57 -2.16
C PRO A 43 -1.56 8.19 -3.48
N ALA A 44 -0.73 8.89 -4.24
CA ALA A 44 -1.09 9.42 -5.57
C ALA A 44 -1.31 8.32 -6.65
N TYR A 45 -1.02 7.06 -6.32
CA TYR A 45 -1.24 5.88 -7.17
C TYR A 45 -2.04 4.80 -6.42
N ASP A 46 -1.71 4.50 -5.17
CA ASP A 46 -2.24 3.37 -4.41
C ASP A 46 -3.66 3.58 -3.86
N HIS A 47 -4.25 4.77 -3.98
CA HIS A 47 -5.52 5.13 -3.34
C HIS A 47 -6.68 5.17 -4.34
N PRO A 48 -7.95 4.86 -4.00
CA PRO A 48 -9.07 5.17 -4.90
C PRO A 48 -9.18 6.68 -5.17
N ASP A 49 -9.77 7.10 -6.29
CA ASP A 49 -9.88 8.52 -6.66
C ASP A 49 -8.50 9.23 -6.66
N THR A 50 -7.51 8.61 -7.30
CA THR A 50 -6.12 9.12 -7.31
C THR A 50 -6.00 10.51 -7.90
N THR A 51 -6.88 10.89 -8.84
CA THR A 51 -6.92 12.25 -9.39
C THR A 51 -7.12 13.29 -8.29
N GLN A 52 -8.07 13.04 -7.39
CA GLN A 52 -8.34 13.93 -6.26
C GLN A 52 -7.24 13.88 -5.21
N VAL A 53 -6.70 12.68 -4.91
CA VAL A 53 -5.60 12.53 -3.94
C VAL A 53 -4.35 13.26 -4.41
N ALA A 54 -3.97 13.13 -5.68
CA ALA A 54 -2.85 13.87 -6.27
C ALA A 54 -3.10 15.39 -6.22
N GLY A 55 -4.34 15.84 -6.43
CA GLY A 55 -4.72 17.24 -6.27
C GLY A 55 -4.56 17.73 -4.82
N LEU A 56 -5.00 16.94 -3.84
CA LEU A 56 -4.85 17.26 -2.41
C LEU A 56 -3.38 17.33 -1.98
N LEU A 57 -2.54 16.41 -2.47
CA LEU A 57 -1.10 16.38 -2.16
C LEU A 57 -0.34 17.58 -2.73
N LYS A 58 -0.87 18.24 -3.77
CA LYS A 58 -0.34 19.48 -4.35
C LYS A 58 -0.89 20.76 -3.70
N ASP A 59 -1.92 20.65 -2.86
CA ASP A 59 -2.56 21.82 -2.26
C ASP A 59 -1.77 22.29 -1.03
N GLU A 60 -0.88 23.25 -1.24
CA GLU A 60 -0.05 23.85 -0.18
C GLU A 60 -0.87 24.49 0.96
N LYS A 61 -2.14 24.85 0.73
CA LYS A 61 -3.02 25.37 1.81
C LYS A 61 -3.47 24.26 2.76
N LYS A 62 -3.40 23.00 2.33
CA LYS A 62 -3.79 21.81 3.08
C LYS A 62 -2.58 21.04 3.59
N ILE A 63 -1.56 20.91 2.75
CA ILE A 63 -0.29 20.24 3.00
C ILE A 63 0.82 21.22 2.62
N PRO A 64 1.27 22.07 3.54
CA PRO A 64 2.27 23.10 3.25
C PRO A 64 3.65 22.56 2.90
N PHE A 65 3.97 21.33 3.32
CA PHE A 65 5.25 20.70 3.03
C PHE A 65 5.11 19.18 2.92
N LEU A 66 5.29 18.63 1.72
CA LEU A 66 5.25 17.21 1.41
C LEU A 66 6.65 16.63 1.34
N VAL A 67 6.95 15.73 2.28
CA VAL A 67 8.21 14.97 2.32
C VAL A 67 7.93 13.52 1.92
N VAL A 68 8.66 13.02 0.93
CA VAL A 68 8.54 11.64 0.46
C VAL A 68 9.87 10.93 0.60
N ALA A 69 9.89 9.85 1.35
CA ALA A 69 11.02 8.95 1.51
C ALA A 69 10.71 7.63 0.78
N ASP A 70 11.29 7.43 -0.40
CA ASP A 70 11.04 6.23 -1.21
C ASP A 70 12.30 5.77 -1.95
N THR A 71 12.28 4.50 -2.35
CA THR A 71 13.33 3.83 -3.15
C THR A 71 13.29 4.23 -4.62
N HIS A 72 12.13 4.71 -5.09
CA HIS A 72 11.89 5.13 -6.47
C HIS A 72 11.26 6.52 -6.50
N LEU A 73 11.37 7.21 -7.63
CA LEU A 73 10.61 8.44 -7.88
C LEU A 73 9.16 8.08 -8.20
N THR A 74 8.38 7.71 -7.18
CA THR A 74 6.96 7.34 -7.30
C THR A 74 6.10 8.53 -7.73
N GLU A 75 4.84 8.28 -8.08
CA GLU A 75 3.86 9.33 -8.36
C GLU A 75 3.80 10.35 -7.23
N THR A 76 3.71 9.88 -5.99
CA THR A 76 3.71 10.75 -4.81
C THR A 76 5.05 11.47 -4.65
N GLY A 77 6.18 10.80 -4.90
CA GLY A 77 7.50 11.41 -4.88
C GLY A 77 7.69 12.52 -5.91
N ALA A 78 7.06 12.41 -7.08
CA ALA A 78 7.06 13.45 -8.10
C ALA A 78 6.23 14.69 -7.72
N LEU A 79 5.44 14.62 -6.64
CA LEU A 79 4.71 15.74 -6.07
C LEU A 79 5.42 16.37 -4.87
N ALA A 80 6.51 15.77 -4.39
CA ALA A 80 7.14 16.15 -3.12
C ALA A 80 7.93 17.45 -3.22
N ASP A 81 7.91 18.24 -2.13
CA ASP A 81 8.83 19.35 -1.92
C ASP A 81 10.24 18.84 -1.57
N LEU A 82 10.30 17.71 -0.85
CA LEU A 82 11.53 17.05 -0.48
C LEU A 82 11.43 15.54 -0.72
N LEU A 83 12.26 15.05 -1.63
CA LEU A 83 12.44 13.62 -1.87
C LEU A 83 13.69 13.11 -1.15
N LEU A 84 13.51 12.09 -0.30
CA LEU A 84 14.59 11.41 0.40
C LEU A 84 14.82 10.03 -0.27
N PRO A 85 15.97 9.80 -0.92
CA PRO A 85 16.26 8.52 -1.55
C PRO A 85 16.50 7.45 -0.49
N MET A 86 15.62 6.46 -0.43
CA MET A 86 15.72 5.35 0.53
C MET A 86 16.47 4.16 -0.06
N ALA A 87 17.27 3.53 0.78
CA ALA A 87 17.95 2.29 0.45
C ALA A 87 16.95 1.13 0.33
N THR A 88 17.21 0.20 -0.59
CA THR A 88 16.32 -0.94 -0.85
C THR A 88 16.40 -2.00 0.25
N TYR A 89 15.53 -3.00 0.20
CA TYR A 89 15.60 -4.13 1.14
C TYR A 89 16.90 -4.95 1.01
N LEU A 90 17.60 -4.89 -0.14
CA LEU A 90 18.89 -5.55 -0.32
C LEU A 90 20.06 -4.75 0.25
N GLU A 91 19.82 -3.50 0.67
CA GLU A 91 20.82 -2.54 1.12
C GLU A 91 20.70 -2.21 2.61
N THR A 92 19.71 -2.77 3.31
CA THR A 92 19.32 -2.34 4.66
C THR A 92 19.26 -3.47 5.66
N TRP A 93 19.66 -3.16 6.89
CA TRP A 93 19.45 -4.03 8.05
C TRP A 93 18.02 -3.92 8.56
N ASN A 94 17.39 -5.05 8.91
CA ASN A 94 16.11 -5.04 9.63
C ASN A 94 15.89 -6.33 10.42
N LEU A 95 15.24 -6.25 11.58
CA LEU A 95 14.68 -7.43 12.24
C LEU A 95 13.26 -7.66 11.72
N GLU A 96 12.97 -8.89 11.30
CA GLU A 96 11.66 -9.28 10.81
C GLU A 96 11.02 -10.32 11.74
N SER A 97 9.75 -10.12 12.06
CA SER A 97 8.92 -11.07 12.78
C SER A 97 7.55 -11.07 12.11
N ARG A 98 7.29 -12.08 11.27
CA ARG A 98 6.00 -12.25 10.61
C ARG A 98 5.07 -13.08 11.50
N PRO A 99 3.73 -13.04 11.28
CA PRO A 99 2.82 -13.97 11.93
C PRO A 99 3.30 -15.41 11.72
N ALA A 100 3.58 -16.10 12.81
CA ALA A 100 4.04 -17.48 12.76
C ALA A 100 2.85 -18.41 12.51
N MET A 101 2.77 -18.98 11.32
CA MET A 101 1.69 -19.90 10.95
C MET A 101 1.67 -21.16 11.83
N GLY A 102 2.82 -21.58 12.35
CA GLY A 102 2.94 -22.66 13.32
C GLY A 102 2.71 -22.25 14.78
N LEU A 103 2.25 -21.02 15.06
CA LEU A 103 2.08 -20.43 16.40
C LEU A 103 3.33 -20.46 17.30
N VAL A 104 4.50 -20.66 16.71
CA VAL A 104 5.80 -20.56 17.39
C VAL A 104 6.49 -19.28 16.92
N PRO A 105 6.65 -18.28 17.79
CA PRO A 105 7.31 -17.04 17.42
C PRO A 105 8.74 -17.27 16.93
N PHE A 106 9.12 -16.51 15.91
CA PHE A 106 10.48 -16.47 15.39
C PHE A 106 10.86 -15.02 15.09
N VAL A 107 12.16 -14.78 15.03
CA VAL A 107 12.74 -13.51 14.60
C VAL A 107 13.78 -13.84 13.54
N SER A 108 13.69 -13.18 12.39
CA SER A 108 14.69 -13.27 11.33
C SER A 108 15.40 -11.93 11.14
N LEU A 109 16.55 -11.99 10.48
CA LEU A 109 17.35 -10.82 10.13
C LEU A 109 17.37 -10.64 8.61
N ARG A 110 17.06 -9.43 8.18
CA ARG A 110 17.44 -8.92 6.87
C ARG A 110 18.80 -8.28 7.01
N GLN A 111 19.77 -8.80 6.27
CA GLN A 111 21.13 -8.28 6.17
C GLN A 111 21.34 -7.65 4.78
N PRO A 112 22.02 -6.49 4.68
CA PRO A 112 22.40 -5.93 3.39
C PRO A 112 23.29 -6.90 2.61
N MET A 113 22.92 -7.15 1.36
CA MET A 113 23.72 -7.89 0.37
C MET A 113 24.77 -6.98 -0.27
N VAL A 114 24.46 -5.69 -0.39
CA VAL A 114 25.32 -4.65 -0.91
C VAL A 114 25.17 -3.38 -0.06
N PRO A 115 26.17 -2.48 -0.02
CA PRO A 115 25.98 -1.17 0.61
C PRO A 115 24.92 -0.35 -0.14
N PRO A 116 24.26 0.61 0.53
CA PRO A 116 23.36 1.57 -0.12
C PRO A 116 23.99 2.23 -1.34
N LEU A 117 23.28 2.22 -2.46
CA LEU A 117 23.78 2.77 -3.72
C LEU A 117 23.62 4.29 -3.80
N GLY A 118 24.62 4.96 -4.38
CA GLY A 118 24.61 6.40 -4.56
C GLY A 118 24.58 7.15 -3.23
N LYS A 119 23.49 7.90 -2.98
CA LYS A 119 23.25 8.64 -1.73
C LYS A 119 22.04 8.12 -0.98
N SER A 120 21.56 6.91 -1.29
CA SER A 120 20.42 6.31 -0.60
C SER A 120 20.79 6.00 0.85
N GLN A 121 19.79 6.05 1.74
CA GLN A 121 19.97 5.76 3.16
C GLN A 121 18.86 4.86 3.68
N ALA A 122 19.16 4.00 4.65
CA ALA A 122 18.13 3.32 5.42
C ALA A 122 17.34 4.33 6.24
N LEU A 123 16.03 4.10 6.42
CA LEU A 123 15.20 5.00 7.24
C LEU A 123 15.75 5.14 8.66
N GLY A 124 16.19 4.05 9.29
CA GLY A 124 16.73 4.08 10.65
C GLY A 124 17.96 4.98 10.78
N ASP A 125 18.87 4.96 9.80
CA ASP A 125 20.06 5.82 9.79
C ASP A 125 19.69 7.28 9.52
N ALA A 126 18.73 7.52 8.63
CA ALA A 126 18.20 8.86 8.37
C ALA A 126 17.56 9.46 9.63
N LEU A 127 16.78 8.66 10.37
CA LEU A 127 16.16 9.06 11.64
C LEU A 127 17.20 9.29 12.75
N ALA A 128 18.26 8.48 12.82
CA ALA A 128 19.38 8.71 13.74
C ALA A 128 20.13 10.01 13.42
N GLY A 129 20.32 10.32 12.14
CA GLY A 129 20.89 11.60 11.71
C GLY A 129 19.97 12.78 12.04
N LEU A 130 18.66 12.61 11.86
CA LEU A 130 17.67 13.64 12.15
C LEU A 130 17.55 13.92 13.65
N SER A 131 17.52 12.88 14.49
CA SER A 131 17.46 13.03 15.95
C SER A 131 18.60 13.90 16.46
N LYS A 132 19.80 13.70 15.90
CA LYS A 132 20.98 14.51 16.25
C LYS A 132 20.80 16.00 15.94
N ARG A 133 20.17 16.31 14.80
CA ARG A 133 19.96 17.69 14.33
C ARG A 133 18.79 18.39 15.04
N MET A 134 17.79 17.63 15.49
CA MET A 134 16.63 18.17 16.21
C MET A 134 16.94 18.57 17.67
N GLY A 135 18.09 18.14 18.20
CA GLY A 135 18.59 18.56 19.51
C GLY A 135 18.57 17.45 20.56
N GLU A 136 19.02 17.81 21.76
CA GLU A 136 19.29 16.86 22.85
C GLU A 136 18.04 16.08 23.30
N ASP A 137 16.86 16.70 23.28
CA ASP A 137 15.65 16.06 23.79
C ASP A 137 15.23 14.86 22.94
N LEU A 138 15.34 14.96 21.61
CA LEU A 138 15.07 13.83 20.74
C LEU A 138 16.19 12.79 20.80
N GLN A 139 17.45 13.20 20.99
CA GLN A 139 18.56 12.26 21.21
C GLN A 139 18.41 11.45 22.50
N LYS A 140 17.85 12.03 23.57
CA LYS A 140 17.57 11.30 24.83
C LYS A 140 16.56 10.17 24.62
N VAL A 141 15.53 10.41 23.79
CA VAL A 141 14.47 9.43 23.51
C VAL A 141 14.88 8.45 22.41
N PHE A 142 15.71 8.88 21.46
CA PHE A 142 16.26 8.05 20.38
C PHE A 142 17.81 8.08 20.40
N PRO A 143 18.44 7.39 21.39
CA PRO A 143 19.88 7.45 21.64
C PRO A 143 20.64 6.45 20.76
N TYR A 144 20.37 6.47 19.45
CA TYR A 144 20.99 5.58 18.49
C TYR A 144 21.74 6.39 17.46
N SER A 145 22.97 5.97 17.16
CA SER A 145 23.77 6.62 16.12
C SER A 145 23.54 6.01 14.74
N GLN A 146 23.12 4.76 14.67
CA GLN A 146 22.85 3.99 13.45
C GLN A 146 21.73 2.98 13.70
N ALA A 147 21.07 2.52 12.63
CA ALA A 147 19.99 1.55 12.70
C ALA A 147 20.44 0.22 13.34
N VAL A 148 21.65 -0.25 13.03
CA VAL A 148 22.16 -1.54 13.53
C VAL A 148 22.28 -1.57 15.06
N GLU A 149 22.65 -0.45 15.69
CA GLU A 149 22.72 -0.32 17.15
C GLU A 149 21.33 -0.50 17.79
N PHE A 150 20.29 0.04 17.15
CA PHE A 150 18.92 -0.19 17.57
C PHE A 150 18.53 -1.67 17.46
N LEU A 151 18.90 -2.33 16.36
CA LEU A 151 18.62 -3.75 16.16
C LEU A 151 19.34 -4.63 17.19
N GLU A 152 20.59 -4.32 17.53
CA GLU A 152 21.34 -5.02 18.58
C GLU A 152 20.63 -4.93 19.94
N LYS A 153 20.22 -3.72 20.34
CA LYS A 153 19.47 -3.53 21.60
C LYS A 153 18.09 -4.21 21.53
N ALA A 154 17.42 -4.19 20.39
CA ALA A 154 16.14 -4.88 20.21
C ALA A 154 16.29 -6.41 20.33
N ALA A 155 17.30 -6.99 19.69
CA ALA A 155 17.61 -8.42 19.77
C ALA A 155 17.97 -8.85 21.20
N ALA A 156 18.74 -8.04 21.93
CA ALA A 156 19.12 -8.30 23.32
C ALA A 156 17.92 -8.35 24.29
N ARG A 157 16.79 -7.72 23.95
CA ARG A 157 15.55 -7.75 24.76
C ARG A 157 14.78 -9.07 24.66
N ILE A 158 15.19 -9.98 23.77
CA ILE A 158 14.57 -11.30 23.60
C ILE A 158 15.46 -12.32 24.34
N PRO A 159 15.09 -12.81 25.53
CA PRO A 159 16.01 -13.57 26.38
C PRO A 159 16.56 -14.84 25.73
N GLY A 160 15.72 -15.57 24.99
CA GLY A 160 16.14 -16.78 24.28
C GLY A 160 17.15 -16.48 23.16
N LEU A 161 16.92 -15.40 22.40
CA LEU A 161 17.81 -14.96 21.35
C LEU A 161 19.13 -14.42 21.94
N ALA A 162 19.06 -13.64 23.01
CA ALA A 162 20.25 -13.14 23.71
C ALA A 162 21.15 -14.29 24.19
N ARG A 163 20.56 -15.33 24.79
CA ARG A 163 21.30 -16.56 25.16
C ARG A 163 21.90 -17.30 23.96
N ALA A 164 21.24 -17.24 22.80
CA ALA A 164 21.72 -17.87 21.58
C ALA A 164 22.84 -17.07 20.87
N GLY A 165 23.18 -15.86 21.34
CA GLY A 165 24.21 -15.00 20.75
C GLY A 165 23.68 -13.69 20.16
N GLY A 166 22.40 -13.36 20.34
CA GLY A 166 21.82 -12.08 19.95
C GLY A 166 21.86 -11.83 18.43
N LEU A 167 22.22 -10.62 18.03
CA LEU A 167 22.30 -10.27 16.61
C LEU A 167 23.33 -11.12 15.85
N GLU A 168 24.44 -11.52 16.48
CA GLU A 168 25.46 -12.36 15.83
C GLU A 168 24.91 -13.76 15.49
N ALA A 169 24.06 -14.32 16.36
CA ALA A 169 23.35 -15.56 16.05
C ALA A 169 22.45 -15.41 14.82
N LEU A 170 21.74 -14.28 14.72
CA LEU A 170 20.90 -13.99 13.57
C LEU A 170 21.69 -13.72 12.28
N LYS A 171 22.87 -13.10 12.36
CA LYS A 171 23.76 -12.92 11.21
C LYS A 171 24.25 -14.27 10.66
N ARG A 172 24.53 -15.23 11.56
CA ARG A 172 24.98 -16.57 11.21
C ARG A 172 23.84 -17.45 10.67
N ASP A 173 22.72 -17.48 11.38
CA ASP A 173 21.65 -18.47 11.17
C ASP A 173 20.47 -17.92 10.35
N GLY A 174 20.38 -16.60 10.17
CA GLY A 174 19.32 -15.89 9.46
C GLY A 174 17.99 -15.80 10.22
N VAL A 175 17.63 -16.84 10.96
CA VAL A 175 16.41 -16.93 11.76
C VAL A 175 16.67 -17.59 13.11
N TRP A 176 16.01 -17.07 14.14
CA TRP A 176 15.98 -17.64 15.46
C TRP A 176 14.53 -17.90 15.87
N SER A 177 14.29 -19.09 16.40
CA SER A 177 13.05 -19.46 17.09
C SER A 177 13.41 -20.21 18.36
N ASP A 178 12.62 -20.06 19.41
CA ASP A 178 12.82 -20.85 20.63
C ASP A 178 12.50 -22.33 20.34
N SER A 179 13.52 -23.19 20.34
CA SER A 179 13.37 -24.63 20.09
C SER A 179 12.55 -25.35 21.15
N ALA A 180 12.43 -24.78 22.35
CA ALA A 180 11.59 -25.29 23.43
C ALA A 180 10.15 -24.79 23.33
N ALA A 181 9.90 -23.70 22.59
CA ALA A 181 8.54 -23.20 22.41
C ALA A 181 7.67 -24.22 21.66
N ARG A 182 6.40 -24.25 22.04
CA ARG A 182 5.37 -25.09 21.43
C ARG A 182 4.17 -24.19 21.10
N PRO A 183 3.41 -24.52 20.04
CA PRO A 183 2.20 -23.78 19.72
C PRO A 183 1.24 -23.75 20.92
N GLU A 184 0.85 -22.56 21.36
CA GLU A 184 -0.20 -22.41 22.38
C GLU A 184 -1.57 -22.33 21.68
N TYR A 185 -2.21 -23.49 21.52
CA TYR A 185 -3.61 -23.55 21.08
C TYR A 185 -4.56 -23.12 22.21
N ARG A 186 -5.71 -22.59 21.82
CA ARG A 186 -6.81 -22.24 22.73
C ARG A 186 -6.39 -21.31 23.88
N SER A 187 -5.45 -20.40 23.64
CA SER A 187 -5.00 -19.41 24.63
C SER A 187 -6.15 -18.59 25.24
N TYR A 188 -7.28 -18.47 24.53
CA TYR A 188 -8.52 -17.83 25.00
C TYR A 188 -9.16 -18.54 26.20
N GLU A 189 -8.93 -19.83 26.43
CA GLU A 189 -9.47 -20.55 27.61
C GLU A 189 -8.81 -20.05 28.91
N LYS A 190 -7.55 -19.57 28.82
CA LYS A 190 -6.81 -19.02 29.96
C LYS A 190 -6.92 -17.51 30.08
N LYS A 191 -6.81 -16.80 28.96
CA LYS A 191 -6.69 -15.33 28.91
C LYS A 191 -8.01 -14.62 28.63
N GLY A 192 -9.05 -15.36 28.22
CA GLY A 192 -10.24 -14.78 27.60
C GLY A 192 -9.92 -14.12 26.25
N PHE A 193 -10.91 -13.45 25.69
CA PHE A 193 -10.75 -12.59 24.51
C PHE A 193 -10.52 -11.14 24.94
N SER A 194 -9.85 -10.34 24.11
CA SER A 194 -9.65 -8.91 24.33
C SER A 194 -10.92 -8.08 24.01
N THR A 195 -12.06 -8.51 24.56
CA THR A 195 -13.39 -7.90 24.43
C THR A 195 -13.85 -7.38 25.80
N PRO A 196 -14.82 -6.44 25.88
CA PRO A 196 -15.39 -5.99 27.15
C PRO A 196 -15.86 -7.13 28.06
N SER A 197 -16.47 -8.15 27.47
CA SER A 197 -17.02 -9.29 28.19
C SER A 197 -15.99 -10.37 28.52
N GLY A 198 -14.78 -10.30 27.97
CA GLY A 198 -13.78 -11.37 28.01
C GLY A 198 -14.15 -12.62 27.18
N LYS A 199 -15.28 -12.60 26.46
CA LYS A 199 -15.81 -13.71 25.66
C LYS A 199 -15.73 -13.41 24.17
N PHE A 200 -15.94 -14.45 23.35
CA PHE A 200 -16.20 -14.26 21.93
C PHE A 200 -17.61 -13.67 21.76
N GLU A 201 -17.69 -12.40 21.36
CA GLU A 201 -18.95 -11.65 21.24
C GLU A 201 -19.65 -11.98 19.92
N ILE A 202 -20.52 -12.99 19.93
CA ILE A 202 -21.41 -13.28 18.78
C ILE A 202 -22.34 -12.08 18.54
N PHE A 203 -22.93 -11.57 19.61
CA PHE A 203 -23.64 -10.30 19.65
C PHE A 203 -22.67 -9.22 20.12
N SER A 204 -22.51 -8.15 19.34
CA SER A 204 -21.63 -7.02 19.66
C SER A 204 -22.42 -5.80 20.16
N PRO A 205 -22.45 -5.54 21.49
CA PRO A 205 -23.09 -4.34 22.03
C PRO A 205 -22.45 -3.06 21.50
N ARG A 206 -21.12 -3.08 21.30
CA ARG A 206 -20.37 -1.94 20.75
C ARG A 206 -20.80 -1.55 19.34
N LEU A 207 -21.17 -2.51 18.49
CA LEU A 207 -21.72 -2.22 17.17
C LEU A 207 -23.14 -1.67 17.28
N GLN A 208 -23.98 -2.26 18.14
CA GLN A 208 -25.35 -1.79 18.39
C GLN A 208 -25.39 -0.35 18.90
N GLU A 209 -24.55 0.00 19.88
CA GLU A 209 -24.42 1.35 20.44
C GLU A 209 -24.00 2.39 19.38
N ARG A 210 -23.29 1.95 18.33
CA ARG A 210 -22.88 2.77 17.19
C ARG A 210 -23.89 2.77 16.05
N GLY A 211 -25.05 2.13 16.22
CA GLY A 211 -26.10 2.05 15.21
C GLY A 211 -25.87 1.00 14.11
N TYR A 212 -24.91 0.09 14.28
CA TYR A 212 -24.66 -1.02 13.35
C TYR A 212 -25.33 -2.31 13.81
N PRO A 213 -25.58 -3.28 12.89
CA PRO A 213 -26.06 -4.60 13.27
C PRO A 213 -25.14 -5.25 14.30
N ALA A 214 -25.72 -5.73 15.40
CA ALA A 214 -24.99 -6.40 16.47
C ALA A 214 -24.56 -7.83 16.11
N LEU A 215 -25.16 -8.40 15.07
CA LEU A 215 -24.90 -9.74 14.53
C LEU A 215 -24.41 -9.62 13.08
N PRO A 216 -23.71 -10.64 12.56
CA PRO A 216 -23.44 -10.74 11.12
C PRO A 216 -24.76 -10.69 10.34
N SER A 217 -24.90 -9.65 9.54
CA SER A 217 -26.11 -9.35 8.77
C SER A 217 -25.76 -9.00 7.34
N TYR A 218 -26.65 -9.34 6.40
CA TYR A 218 -26.56 -8.82 5.06
C TYR A 218 -27.00 -7.36 5.05
N LEU A 219 -26.09 -6.48 4.61
CA LEU A 219 -26.39 -5.08 4.32
C LEU A 219 -26.21 -4.87 2.81
N PRO A 220 -27.27 -4.53 2.06
CA PRO A 220 -27.12 -4.29 0.63
C PRO A 220 -26.23 -3.06 0.39
N ILE A 221 -25.33 -3.17 -0.58
CA ILE A 221 -24.51 -2.04 -1.01
C ILE A 221 -25.42 -1.06 -1.77
N PRO A 222 -25.56 0.21 -1.33
CA PRO A 222 -26.51 1.14 -1.93
C PRO A 222 -26.33 1.33 -3.44
N SER A 223 -25.07 1.47 -3.91
CA SER A 223 -24.77 1.61 -5.34
C SER A 223 -25.18 0.39 -6.16
N HIS A 224 -25.23 -0.81 -5.56
CA HIS A 224 -25.66 -2.02 -6.27
C HIS A 224 -27.19 -2.12 -6.36
N GLN A 225 -27.92 -1.52 -5.42
CA GLN A 225 -29.39 -1.47 -5.44
C GLN A 225 -29.90 -0.53 -6.55
N GLU A 226 -29.16 0.54 -6.81
CA GLU A 226 -29.49 1.54 -7.83
C GLU A 226 -28.92 1.20 -9.22
N MET A 227 -28.21 0.06 -9.33
CA MET A 227 -27.50 -0.33 -10.55
C MET A 227 -28.46 -0.63 -11.69
N LYS A 228 -28.23 -0.01 -12.84
CA LYS A 228 -29.02 -0.18 -14.07
C LYS A 228 -28.62 -1.44 -14.82
N GLU A 229 -29.47 -1.85 -15.76
CA GLU A 229 -29.25 -3.08 -16.52
C GLU A 229 -27.96 -3.07 -17.36
N ASN A 230 -27.55 -1.89 -17.83
CA ASN A 230 -26.35 -1.67 -18.65
C ASN A 230 -25.10 -1.28 -17.83
N GLU A 231 -25.15 -1.39 -16.51
CA GLU A 231 -24.06 -1.09 -15.59
C GLU A 231 -23.40 -2.36 -15.05
N PHE A 232 -22.14 -2.21 -14.60
CA PHE A 232 -21.29 -3.30 -14.15
C PHE A 232 -20.63 -2.97 -12.82
N ILE A 233 -20.42 -3.99 -11.99
CA ILE A 233 -19.57 -3.91 -10.81
C ILE A 233 -18.12 -4.06 -11.26
N LEU A 234 -17.31 -3.02 -11.06
CA LEU A 234 -15.88 -3.06 -11.36
C LEU A 234 -15.13 -3.74 -10.22
N THR A 235 -14.39 -4.79 -10.58
CA THR A 235 -13.43 -5.46 -9.69
C THR A 235 -12.01 -5.11 -10.13
N VAL A 236 -11.18 -4.63 -9.21
CA VAL A 236 -9.75 -4.44 -9.45
C VAL A 236 -9.01 -5.56 -8.75
N TYR A 237 -8.15 -6.26 -9.49
CA TYR A 237 -7.46 -7.44 -8.98
C TYR A 237 -5.94 -7.29 -9.10
N GLN A 238 -5.22 -7.93 -8.17
CA GLN A 238 -3.78 -8.06 -8.23
C GLN A 238 -3.37 -9.25 -9.10
N PRO A 239 -2.62 -9.04 -10.19
CA PRO A 239 -2.01 -10.14 -10.94
C PRO A 239 -0.90 -10.81 -10.13
N ASN A 240 -0.68 -12.13 -10.32
CA ASN A 240 0.35 -12.86 -9.57
C ASN A 240 1.79 -12.36 -9.82
N VAL A 241 2.05 -11.80 -11.01
CA VAL A 241 3.38 -11.37 -11.47
C VAL A 241 3.66 -9.89 -11.26
N MET A 242 2.64 -9.11 -10.85
CA MET A 242 2.73 -7.65 -10.78
C MET A 242 2.16 -7.13 -9.47
N THR A 243 2.86 -6.17 -8.87
CA THR A 243 2.32 -5.34 -7.79
C THR A 243 2.48 -3.88 -8.18
N ARG A 244 1.87 -2.99 -7.39
CA ARG A 244 1.89 -1.53 -7.57
C ARG A 244 3.29 -0.87 -7.56
N ARG A 245 4.36 -1.63 -7.32
CA ARG A 245 5.75 -1.15 -7.31
C ARG A 245 6.66 -1.86 -8.30
N LEU A 246 6.19 -2.92 -8.95
CA LEU A 246 7.02 -3.80 -9.77
C LEU A 246 6.96 -3.46 -11.27
N ALA A 247 6.14 -2.50 -11.68
CA ALA A 247 6.03 -2.07 -13.08
C ALA A 247 7.36 -1.60 -13.69
N ASN A 248 8.33 -1.20 -12.86
CA ASN A 248 9.65 -0.79 -13.31
C ASN A 248 10.67 -1.94 -13.41
N ALA A 249 10.29 -3.18 -13.06
CA ALA A 249 11.10 -4.36 -13.25
C ALA A 249 10.90 -4.92 -14.66
N LYS A 250 11.94 -4.88 -15.50
CA LYS A 250 11.87 -5.21 -16.94
C LYS A 250 11.24 -6.58 -17.22
N TRP A 251 11.71 -7.63 -16.56
CA TRP A 251 11.21 -8.99 -16.77
C TRP A 251 9.76 -9.20 -16.32
N LEU A 252 9.29 -8.45 -15.31
CA LEU A 252 7.89 -8.54 -14.87
C LEU A 252 6.98 -7.72 -15.79
N ALA A 253 7.44 -6.56 -16.25
CA ALA A 253 6.74 -5.74 -17.24
C ALA A 253 6.63 -6.45 -18.60
N GLU A 254 7.60 -7.30 -18.97
CA GLU A 254 7.51 -8.16 -20.15
C GLU A 254 6.31 -9.11 -20.07
N ILE A 255 6.04 -9.70 -18.89
CA ILE A 255 4.91 -10.62 -18.70
C ILE A 255 3.57 -9.86 -18.66
N LEU A 256 3.55 -8.67 -18.04
CA LEU A 256 2.36 -7.84 -17.92
C LEU A 256 2.67 -6.37 -18.21
N HIS A 257 2.28 -5.92 -19.40
CA HIS A 257 2.43 -4.54 -19.90
C HIS A 257 1.11 -3.92 -20.38
N ALA A 258 0.05 -4.73 -20.53
CA ALA A 258 -1.27 -4.28 -20.94
C ALA A 258 -2.34 -4.59 -19.86
N SER A 259 -3.36 -3.73 -19.79
CA SER A 259 -4.45 -3.83 -18.82
C SER A 259 -5.81 -3.96 -19.54
N PRO A 260 -6.09 -5.09 -20.21
CA PRO A 260 -7.40 -5.27 -20.83
C PRO A 260 -8.51 -5.40 -19.79
N LEU A 261 -9.68 -4.83 -20.06
CA LEU A 261 -10.89 -5.03 -19.27
C LEU A 261 -11.46 -6.41 -19.56
N TRP A 262 -11.52 -7.26 -18.54
CA TRP A 262 -12.15 -8.56 -18.65
C TRP A 262 -13.67 -8.39 -18.52
N ILE A 263 -14.41 -8.97 -19.45
CA ILE A 263 -15.88 -8.96 -19.49
C ILE A 263 -16.37 -10.38 -19.81
N ASN A 264 -17.52 -10.77 -19.26
CA ASN A 264 -18.16 -12.02 -19.64
C ASN A 264 -18.38 -12.11 -21.17
N LEU A 265 -18.12 -13.27 -21.78
CA LEU A 265 -18.22 -13.46 -23.23
C LEU A 265 -19.60 -13.09 -23.78
N ARG A 266 -20.67 -13.62 -23.18
CA ARG A 266 -22.04 -13.40 -23.65
C ARG A 266 -22.45 -11.94 -23.45
N THR A 267 -22.10 -11.35 -22.31
CA THR A 267 -22.31 -9.92 -22.04
C THR A 267 -21.63 -9.06 -23.10
N GLY A 268 -20.34 -9.31 -23.37
CA GLY A 268 -19.60 -8.53 -24.36
C GLY A 268 -20.17 -8.68 -25.77
N GLN A 269 -20.55 -9.89 -26.18
CA GLN A 269 -21.20 -10.13 -27.47
C GLN A 269 -22.53 -9.39 -27.61
N ASN A 270 -23.35 -9.38 -26.55
CA ASN A 270 -24.61 -8.62 -26.53
C ASN A 270 -24.39 -7.10 -26.62
N LEU A 271 -23.23 -6.62 -26.15
CA LEU A 271 -22.79 -5.23 -26.29
C LEU A 271 -22.10 -4.94 -27.64
N GLY A 272 -22.00 -5.92 -28.54
CA GLY A 272 -21.30 -5.77 -29.83
C GLY A 272 -19.78 -5.62 -29.71
N LEU A 273 -19.20 -6.11 -28.61
CA LEU A 273 -17.77 -6.07 -28.33
C LEU A 273 -17.06 -7.34 -28.83
N LYS A 274 -15.83 -7.17 -29.31
CA LYS A 274 -14.87 -8.23 -29.64
C LYS A 274 -13.59 -8.04 -28.82
N ASN A 275 -12.77 -9.08 -28.73
CA ASN A 275 -11.43 -8.95 -28.15
C ASN A 275 -10.64 -7.85 -28.87
N GLY A 276 -9.98 -6.98 -28.11
CA GLY A 276 -9.21 -5.85 -28.63
C GLY A 276 -10.03 -4.58 -28.90
N ASP A 277 -11.36 -4.65 -28.98
CA ASP A 277 -12.19 -3.45 -29.05
C ASP A 277 -11.92 -2.55 -27.85
N ARG A 278 -11.87 -1.23 -28.07
CA ARG A 278 -11.65 -0.27 -27.00
C ARG A 278 -12.97 0.15 -26.38
N VAL A 279 -13.02 0.19 -25.06
CA VAL A 279 -14.15 0.71 -24.30
C VAL A 279 -13.70 1.80 -23.35
N LYS A 280 -14.53 2.84 -23.22
CA LYS A 280 -14.44 3.82 -22.15
C LYS A 280 -15.19 3.27 -20.93
N VAL A 281 -14.46 3.09 -19.84
CA VAL A 281 -14.98 2.74 -18.52
C VAL A 281 -15.22 4.03 -17.76
N THR A 282 -16.44 4.28 -17.32
CA THR A 282 -16.81 5.53 -16.64
C THR A 282 -17.48 5.27 -15.31
N SER A 283 -17.05 6.00 -14.27
CA SER A 283 -17.66 6.07 -12.95
C SER A 283 -17.79 7.54 -12.52
N PRO A 284 -18.42 7.84 -11.38
CA PRO A 284 -18.43 9.20 -10.85
C PRO A 284 -17.04 9.73 -10.46
N ALA A 285 -16.03 8.85 -10.26
CA ALA A 285 -14.66 9.26 -9.95
C ALA A 285 -13.89 9.72 -11.20
N GLY A 286 -14.25 9.19 -12.38
CA GLY A 286 -13.55 9.51 -13.62
C GLY A 286 -13.81 8.51 -14.73
N SER A 287 -12.95 8.53 -15.75
CA SER A 287 -13.02 7.57 -16.85
C SER A 287 -11.64 7.19 -17.38
N LEU A 288 -11.55 6.00 -17.95
CA LEU A 288 -10.35 5.50 -18.65
C LEU A 288 -10.75 4.68 -19.88
N THR A 289 -9.83 4.52 -20.83
CA THR A 289 -10.08 3.74 -22.05
C THR A 289 -9.12 2.55 -22.14
N VAL A 290 -9.69 1.36 -22.32
CA VAL A 290 -8.97 0.07 -22.28
C VAL A 290 -9.44 -0.86 -23.38
N PRO A 291 -8.57 -1.76 -23.89
CA PRO A 291 -9.00 -2.85 -24.75
C PRO A 291 -9.82 -3.86 -23.96
N VAL A 292 -10.75 -4.55 -24.61
CA VAL A 292 -11.59 -5.59 -24.02
C VAL A 292 -10.95 -6.97 -24.20
N ARG A 293 -11.07 -7.79 -23.16
CA ARG A 293 -10.87 -9.24 -23.21
C ARG A 293 -12.14 -9.96 -22.75
N LEU A 294 -12.74 -10.71 -23.66
CA LEU A 294 -13.91 -11.54 -23.39
C LEU A 294 -13.49 -12.87 -22.75
N THR A 295 -14.24 -13.32 -21.75
CA THR A 295 -13.96 -14.56 -21.02
C THR A 295 -15.24 -15.20 -20.48
N HIS A 296 -15.28 -16.52 -20.33
CA HIS A 296 -16.37 -17.20 -19.62
C HIS A 296 -16.22 -17.11 -18.09
N GLY A 297 -15.02 -16.81 -17.58
CA GLY A 297 -14.68 -16.87 -16.15
C GLY A 297 -15.11 -15.67 -15.31
N LEU A 298 -15.98 -14.80 -15.84
CA LEU A 298 -16.44 -13.60 -15.13
C LEU A 298 -17.97 -13.56 -15.08
N HIS A 299 -18.52 -13.10 -13.95
CA HIS A 299 -19.96 -12.92 -13.79
C HIS A 299 -20.51 -11.93 -14.84
N PRO A 300 -21.72 -12.15 -15.42
CA PRO A 300 -22.27 -11.27 -16.46
C PRO A 300 -22.42 -9.79 -16.10
N LYS A 301 -22.50 -9.46 -14.80
CA LYS A 301 -22.59 -8.10 -14.25
C LYS A 301 -21.27 -7.56 -13.68
N ALA A 302 -20.17 -8.29 -13.84
CA ALA A 302 -18.86 -7.85 -13.39
C ALA A 302 -17.97 -7.48 -14.57
N ALA A 303 -17.10 -6.50 -14.35
CA ALA A 303 -16.01 -6.14 -15.25
C ALA A 303 -14.72 -6.07 -14.42
N ALA A 304 -13.60 -6.56 -14.93
CA ALA A 304 -12.38 -6.69 -14.12
C ALA A 304 -11.15 -6.06 -14.77
N LEU A 305 -10.40 -5.27 -14.01
CA LEU A 305 -9.13 -4.66 -14.43
C LEU A 305 -7.97 -5.10 -13.53
N PRO A 306 -6.80 -5.44 -14.11
CA PRO A 306 -5.60 -5.66 -13.32
C PRO A 306 -5.06 -4.33 -12.79
N GLU A 307 -4.52 -4.34 -11.58
CA GLU A 307 -3.71 -3.25 -11.05
C GLU A 307 -2.21 -3.42 -11.37
N GLY A 308 -1.41 -2.42 -10.99
CA GLY A 308 0.05 -2.47 -11.07
C GLY A 308 0.65 -1.86 -12.34
N LEU A 309 -0.18 -1.29 -13.22
CA LEU A 309 0.25 -0.58 -14.44
C LEU A 309 -0.29 0.85 -14.48
N GLY A 310 0.00 1.60 -15.54
CA GLY A 310 -0.48 2.96 -15.76
C GLY A 310 0.27 4.03 -14.98
N HIS A 311 1.48 3.74 -14.52
CA HIS A 311 2.33 4.69 -13.82
C HIS A 311 2.70 5.90 -14.69
N TRP A 312 2.65 7.10 -14.13
CA TRP A 312 3.16 8.31 -14.79
C TRP A 312 4.50 8.78 -14.20
N ALA A 313 4.95 8.11 -13.13
CA ALA A 313 6.27 8.24 -12.53
C ALA A 313 6.91 6.84 -12.36
N LEU A 314 7.50 6.54 -11.20
CA LEU A 314 8.23 5.34 -10.79
C LEU A 314 9.56 5.11 -11.54
N GLY A 315 9.54 5.08 -12.88
CA GLY A 315 10.73 4.90 -13.69
C GLY A 315 10.42 4.93 -15.19
N LYS A 316 11.39 4.55 -16.03
CA LYS A 316 11.21 4.59 -17.49
C LYS A 316 10.47 3.36 -18.02
N VAL A 317 10.77 2.17 -17.47
CA VAL A 317 10.11 0.91 -17.82
C VAL A 317 8.63 0.97 -17.41
N ALA A 318 8.35 1.42 -16.19
CA ALA A 318 7.00 1.63 -15.68
C ALA A 318 6.20 2.69 -16.44
N ARG A 319 6.81 3.45 -17.36
CA ARG A 319 6.11 4.43 -18.20
C ARG A 319 6.07 4.00 -19.66
N ALA A 320 6.48 2.76 -19.95
CA ALA A 320 6.69 2.24 -21.29
C ALA A 320 7.53 3.20 -22.16
N LYS A 321 8.61 3.76 -21.59
CA LYS A 321 9.52 4.68 -22.30
C LYS A 321 10.86 4.03 -22.57
N ARG A 322 11.25 3.91 -23.84
CA ARG A 322 12.62 3.55 -24.23
C ARG A 322 13.66 4.53 -23.69
N TYR A 323 14.83 3.98 -23.41
CA TYR A 323 16.03 4.73 -23.05
C TYR A 323 17.26 3.92 -23.42
N LYS A 324 18.40 4.60 -23.59
CA LYS A 324 19.67 3.91 -23.76
C LYS A 324 20.31 3.66 -22.40
N SER A 325 20.86 2.46 -22.23
CA SER A 325 21.67 2.06 -21.08
C SER A 325 22.73 1.07 -21.55
N SER A 326 23.70 0.75 -20.69
CA SER A 326 24.65 -0.33 -20.91
C SER A 326 24.05 -1.73 -20.65
N ASP A 327 22.79 -1.78 -20.20
CA ASP A 327 22.10 -3.00 -19.83
C ASP A 327 21.36 -3.56 -21.05
N PHE A 328 21.69 -4.79 -21.43
CA PHE A 328 21.19 -5.45 -22.63
C PHE A 328 19.66 -5.49 -22.66
N ASP A 329 18.98 -5.85 -21.57
CA ASP A 329 17.51 -6.04 -21.60
C ASP A 329 16.76 -4.71 -21.80
N THR A 330 17.43 -3.57 -21.67
CA THR A 330 16.80 -2.28 -22.01
C THR A 330 16.53 -2.15 -23.52
N ASN A 331 17.26 -2.88 -24.38
CA ASN A 331 17.01 -2.91 -25.82
C ASN A 331 15.79 -3.78 -26.19
N GLU A 332 15.41 -4.71 -25.32
CA GLU A 332 14.33 -5.69 -25.53
C GLU A 332 12.95 -5.21 -25.07
N LEU A 333 12.77 -3.90 -24.85
CA LEU A 333 11.47 -3.30 -24.49
C LEU A 333 10.54 -3.20 -25.71
N TRP A 334 10.08 -4.34 -26.24
CA TRP A 334 9.22 -4.42 -27.43
C TRP A 334 7.77 -4.00 -27.17
N TRP A 335 7.29 -4.11 -25.93
CA TRP A 335 5.92 -3.76 -25.53
C TRP A 335 5.66 -2.26 -25.37
N GLU A 336 6.64 -1.39 -25.62
CA GLU A 336 6.42 0.07 -25.53
C GLU A 336 5.28 0.55 -26.44
N GLN A 337 5.06 -0.14 -27.56
CA GLN A 337 4.02 0.17 -28.54
C GLN A 337 2.62 -0.22 -28.04
N GLU A 338 2.53 -1.26 -27.19
CA GLU A 338 1.30 -1.67 -26.53
C GLU A 338 0.95 -0.77 -25.34
N GLY A 339 1.97 -0.07 -24.82
CA GLY A 339 1.85 0.98 -23.82
C GLY A 339 2.10 0.50 -22.40
N ASN A 340 1.72 1.35 -21.45
CA ASN A 340 1.93 1.16 -20.02
C ASN A 340 0.68 0.60 -19.31
N GLY A 341 -0.21 -0.08 -20.02
CA GLY A 341 -1.54 -0.41 -19.50
C GLY A 341 -2.32 0.81 -19.02
N VAL A 342 -3.14 0.64 -17.98
CA VAL A 342 -3.89 1.74 -17.36
C VAL A 342 -3.83 1.69 -15.84
N HIS A 343 -4.13 2.83 -15.22
CA HIS A 343 -4.23 2.93 -13.77
C HIS A 343 -5.71 2.88 -13.34
N PRO A 344 -6.21 1.74 -12.81
CA PRO A 344 -7.64 1.55 -12.56
C PRO A 344 -8.19 2.41 -11.42
N HIS A 345 -7.35 2.93 -10.52
CA HIS A 345 -7.86 3.69 -9.37
C HIS A 345 -8.38 5.08 -9.73
N THR A 346 -8.14 5.57 -10.96
CA THR A 346 -8.74 6.83 -11.46
C THR A 346 -10.25 6.72 -11.67
N VAL A 347 -10.79 5.50 -11.70
CA VAL A 347 -12.23 5.24 -11.80
C VAL A 347 -12.82 4.63 -10.54
N LEU A 348 -12.02 4.38 -9.49
CA LEU A 348 -12.54 3.88 -8.22
C LEU A 348 -13.02 5.02 -7.34
N LEU A 349 -14.20 4.85 -6.73
CA LEU A 349 -14.70 5.80 -5.74
C LEU A 349 -14.02 5.58 -4.39
N ALA A 350 -13.62 6.67 -3.74
CA ALA A 350 -13.12 6.64 -2.37
C ALA A 350 -14.28 6.49 -1.38
N GLN A 351 -14.82 5.27 -1.28
CA GLN A 351 -15.86 4.89 -0.33
C GLN A 351 -15.24 4.20 0.89
N VAL A 352 -15.72 4.59 2.08
CA VAL A 352 -15.24 4.07 3.36
C VAL A 352 -16.35 3.23 3.99
N ASP A 353 -15.99 2.02 4.45
CA ASP A 353 -16.87 1.21 5.28
C ASP A 353 -17.23 2.00 6.56
N PRO A 354 -18.51 2.30 6.79
CA PRO A 354 -18.92 3.14 7.91
C PRO A 354 -18.58 2.48 9.26
N SER A 355 -18.55 1.15 9.33
CA SER A 355 -18.34 0.41 10.57
C SER A 355 -16.87 0.25 10.94
N GLY A 356 -16.03 -0.20 10.01
CA GLY A 356 -14.62 -0.52 10.21
C GLY A 356 -13.63 0.53 9.69
N GLY A 357 -14.07 1.50 8.88
CA GLY A 357 -13.20 2.53 8.31
C GLY A 357 -12.30 2.05 7.16
N GLY A 358 -12.52 0.82 6.68
CA GLY A 358 -11.86 0.24 5.52
C GLY A 358 -12.33 0.88 4.20
N VAL A 359 -11.74 0.48 3.08
CA VAL A 359 -12.04 1.02 1.75
C VAL A 359 -12.82 0.01 0.94
N ALA A 360 -13.86 0.47 0.24
CA ALA A 360 -14.60 -0.34 -0.70
C ALA A 360 -13.90 -0.38 -2.07
N TRP A 361 -13.09 -1.41 -2.29
CA TRP A 361 -12.30 -1.58 -3.53
C TRP A 361 -13.08 -2.18 -4.70
N ASN A 362 -14.12 -2.97 -4.43
CA ASN A 362 -14.80 -3.81 -5.42
C ASN A 362 -16.30 -3.49 -5.57
N ASP A 363 -16.73 -2.31 -5.12
CA ASP A 363 -18.13 -1.92 -5.09
C ASP A 363 -18.48 -0.82 -6.11
N THR A 364 -17.47 -0.32 -6.84
CA THR A 364 -17.66 0.76 -7.80
C THR A 364 -18.47 0.28 -9.00
N VAL A 365 -19.61 0.92 -9.23
CA VAL A 365 -20.44 0.71 -10.42
C VAL A 365 -19.92 1.55 -11.57
N VAL A 366 -19.84 0.95 -12.76
CA VAL A 366 -19.31 1.57 -13.99
C VAL A 366 -20.24 1.36 -15.18
N THR A 367 -20.15 2.29 -16.13
CA THR A 367 -20.72 2.12 -17.48
C THR A 367 -19.60 1.84 -18.48
N LEU A 368 -19.94 1.09 -19.53
CA LEU A 368 -19.02 0.74 -20.61
C LEU A 368 -19.55 1.30 -21.93
N THR A 369 -18.73 2.07 -22.64
CA THR A 369 -19.07 2.62 -23.96
C THR A 369 -18.00 2.26 -24.97
N LYS A 370 -18.37 1.60 -26.07
CA LYS A 370 -17.44 1.29 -27.16
C LYS A 370 -16.90 2.59 -27.77
N VAL A 371 -15.58 2.64 -27.94
CA VAL A 371 -14.90 3.74 -28.63
C VAL A 371 -14.82 3.37 -30.11
N SER A 372 -15.25 4.30 -30.97
CA SER A 372 -15.27 4.15 -32.43
C SER A 372 -13.89 3.98 -33.04
#